data_AF-A0A8J3AGN7-F1
#
_entry.id   AF-A0A8J3AGN7-F1
#
_cell.length_a   1.000
_cell.length_b   1.000
_cell.length_c   1.000
_cell.angle_alpha   90.00
_cell.angle_beta   90.00
_cell.angle_gamma   90.00
#
_symmetry.space_group_name_H-M   'P 1'
#
loop_
_entity.id
_entity.type
_entity.pdbx_description
1 polymer ?
#
loop_
_entity_poly.entity_id
_entity_poly.type
_entity_poly.pdbx_seq_one_letter_code
_entity_poly.pdbx_strand_id
1 'polypeptide(L)'
;MDQLKSYYWTIFEVFLALLIGSITTNIIIRQLYAINDVQFLGNISVIWFSVSFMIFGLESLIRLLIWKNSEQLKKRIRGYFFWAVFFISIIILIIPILKGEIPY
;
A
#
# COMPACT_ATOMS: atom_id res chain seq x y z
N MET A 1 -13.75 25.88 -2.73
CA MET A 1 -12.37 25.78 -3.23
C MET A 1 -11.51 24.78 -2.44
N ASP A 2 -11.69 24.63 -1.13
CA ASP A 2 -10.83 23.75 -0.31
C ASP A 2 -10.99 22.24 -0.53
N GLN A 3 -12.18 21.76 -0.89
CA GLN A 3 -12.40 20.32 -1.12
C GLN A 3 -11.69 19.82 -2.39
N LEU A 4 -11.77 20.57 -3.50
CA LEU A 4 -11.06 20.26 -4.74
C LEU A 4 -9.54 20.16 -4.51
N LYS A 5 -8.97 21.10 -3.76
CA LYS A 5 -7.55 21.10 -3.41
C LYS A 5 -7.15 19.85 -2.59
N SER A 6 -7.99 19.42 -1.66
CA SER A 6 -7.79 18.19 -0.88
C SER A 6 -7.86 16.92 -1.74
N TYR A 7 -8.76 16.87 -2.72
CA TYR A 7 -8.83 15.76 -3.67
C TYR A 7 -7.59 15.67 -4.55
N TYR A 8 -7.14 16.78 -5.15
CA TYR A 8 -5.89 16.80 -5.94
C TYR A 8 -4.69 16.35 -5.11
N TRP A 9 -4.61 16.81 -3.87
CA TRP A 9 -3.55 16.39 -2.96
C TRP A 9 -3.59 14.89 -2.67
N THR A 10 -4.78 14.33 -2.43
CA THR A 10 -4.95 12.88 -2.22
C THR A 10 -4.58 12.08 -3.47
N ILE A 11 -4.97 12.53 -4.66
CA ILE A 11 -4.59 11.87 -5.93
C ILE A 11 -3.07 11.88 -6.10
N PHE A 12 -2.43 13.00 -5.78
CA PHE A 12 -0.98 13.12 -5.83
C PHE A 12 -0.30 12.19 -4.82
N GLU A 13 -0.81 12.08 -3.58
CA GLU A 13 -0.32 11.12 -2.58
C GLU A 13 -0.41 9.67 -3.08
N VAL A 14 -1.54 9.30 -3.69
CA VAL A 14 -1.74 7.96 -4.26
C VAL A 14 -0.76 7.71 -5.42
N PHE A 15 -0.56 8.70 -6.29
CA PHE A 15 0.40 8.58 -7.39
C PHE A 15 1.84 8.40 -6.89
N LEU A 16 2.25 9.16 -5.86
CA LEU A 16 3.54 8.95 -5.21
C LEU A 16 3.66 7.56 -4.58
N ALA A 17 2.61 7.07 -3.92
CA ALA A 17 2.60 5.72 -3.36
C ALA A 17 2.70 4.63 -4.43
N LEU A 18 2.12 4.85 -5.62
CA LEU A 18 2.28 3.97 -6.78
C LEU A 18 3.74 3.92 -7.26
N LEU A 19 4.40 5.07 -7.39
CA LEU A 19 5.80 5.15 -7.80
C LEU A 19 6.73 4.49 -6.77
N ILE A 20 6.61 4.88 -5.50
CA ILE A 20 7.43 4.32 -4.42
C ILE A 20 7.16 2.82 -4.29
N GLY A 21 5.89 2.40 -4.34
CA GLY A 21 5.55 0.99 -4.27
C GLY A 21 6.10 0.17 -5.43
N SER A 22 6.24 0.73 -6.64
CA SER A 22 6.89 0.05 -7.76
C SER A 22 8.35 -0.25 -7.47
N ILE A 23 9.07 0.75 -6.92
CA ILE A 23 10.46 0.61 -6.51
C ILE A 23 10.58 -0.42 -5.37
N THR A 24 9.77 -0.28 -4.32
CA THR A 24 9.73 -1.21 -3.18
C THR A 24 9.42 -2.64 -3.62
N THR A 25 8.53 -2.83 -4.58
CA THR A 25 8.17 -4.16 -5.09
C THR A 25 9.35 -4.83 -5.79
N ASN A 26 10.03 -4.09 -6.66
CA ASN A 26 11.13 -4.65 -7.45
C ASN A 26 12.42 -4.86 -6.67
N ILE A 27 12.65 -4.08 -5.60
CA ILE A 27 13.87 -4.17 -4.79
C ILE A 27 13.60 -5.01 -3.54
N ILE A 28 12.69 -4.55 -2.68
CA ILE A 28 12.48 -5.11 -1.34
C ILE A 28 11.65 -6.38 -1.41
N ILE A 29 10.46 -6.34 -2.03
CA ILE A 29 9.56 -7.52 -2.05
C ILE A 29 10.17 -8.65 -2.87
N ARG A 30 10.78 -8.36 -4.03
CA ARG A 30 11.49 -9.36 -4.82
C ARG A 30 12.57 -10.07 -4.00
N GLN A 31 13.39 -9.31 -3.26
CA GLN A 31 14.42 -9.88 -2.41
C GLN A 31 13.82 -10.71 -1.27
N LEU A 32 12.77 -10.20 -0.63
CA LEU A 32 12.09 -10.88 0.46
C LEU A 32 11.48 -12.21 -0.01
N TYR A 33 10.89 -12.24 -1.21
CA TYR A 33 10.37 -13.46 -1.82
C TYR A 33 11.48 -14.44 -2.17
N ALA A 34 12.59 -13.96 -2.73
CA ALA A 34 13.74 -14.80 -3.05
C ALA A 34 14.35 -15.48 -1.80
N ILE A 35 14.40 -14.79 -0.66
CA ILE A 35 14.89 -15.37 0.62
C ILE A 35 13.95 -16.46 1.15
N ASN A 36 12.67 -16.44 0.77
CA ASN A 36 11.66 -17.43 1.15
C ASN A 36 11.42 -18.46 0.03
N ASP A 37 12.36 -18.61 -0.91
CA ASP A 37 12.26 -19.52 -2.06
C ASP A 37 11.03 -19.31 -2.97
N VAL A 38 10.42 -18.12 -2.92
CA VAL A 38 9.28 -17.74 -3.76
C VAL A 38 9.78 -17.15 -5.07
N GLN A 39 9.42 -17.78 -6.18
CA GLN A 39 9.74 -17.26 -7.51
C GLN A 39 8.95 -15.98 -7.80
N PHE A 40 9.65 -14.92 -8.21
CA PHE A 40 9.04 -13.64 -8.56
C PHE A 40 8.51 -13.64 -10.01
N LEU A 41 7.62 -14.58 -10.29
CA LEU A 41 7.00 -14.84 -11.60
C LEU A 41 5.47 -14.93 -11.41
N GLY A 42 4.70 -14.41 -12.36
CA GLY A 42 3.23 -14.34 -12.27
C GLY A 42 2.70 -12.90 -12.33
N ASN A 43 1.53 -12.64 -11.73
CA ASN A 43 0.92 -11.31 -11.76
C ASN A 43 1.53 -10.36 -10.70
N ILE A 44 2.71 -9.84 -11.04
CA ILE A 44 3.47 -8.90 -10.21
C ILE A 44 2.69 -7.60 -9.99
N SER A 45 1.76 -7.24 -10.88
CA SER A 45 0.94 -6.02 -10.73
C SER A 45 0.10 -6.06 -9.45
N VAL A 46 -0.44 -7.23 -9.06
CA VAL A 46 -1.22 -7.38 -7.83
C VAL A 46 -0.35 -7.13 -6.58
N ILE A 47 0.89 -7.63 -6.60
CA ILE A 47 1.88 -7.36 -5.55
C ILE A 47 2.19 -5.88 -5.51
N TRP A 48 2.50 -5.28 -6.66
CA TRP A 48 2.82 -3.87 -6.77
C TRP A 48 1.71 -2.98 -6.20
N PHE A 49 0.46 -3.19 -6.63
CA PHE A 49 -0.68 -2.45 -6.09
C PHE A 49 -0.83 -2.64 -4.59
N SER A 50 -0.66 -3.85 -4.09
CA SER A 50 -0.75 -4.15 -2.65
C SER A 50 0.32 -3.41 -1.85
N VAL A 51 1.57 -3.41 -2.33
CA VAL A 51 2.67 -2.64 -1.71
C VAL A 51 2.35 -1.15 -1.71
N SER A 52 1.87 -0.61 -2.83
CA SER A 52 1.52 0.81 -2.94
C SER A 52 0.41 1.22 -1.97
N PHE A 53 -0.65 0.42 -1.85
CA PHE A 53 -1.72 0.70 -0.89
C PHE A 53 -1.27 0.52 0.57
N MET A 54 -0.37 -0.44 0.83
CA MET A 54 0.23 -0.59 2.15
C MET A 54 1.07 0.65 2.51
N ILE A 55 1.90 1.15 1.58
CA ILE A 55 2.68 2.38 1.76
C ILE A 55 1.77 3.58 2.00
N PHE A 56 0.73 3.76 1.18
CA PHE A 56 -0.23 4.84 1.33
C PHE A 56 -0.97 4.78 2.69
N GLY A 57 -1.35 3.57 3.11
CA GLY A 57 -1.99 3.34 4.41
C GLY A 57 -1.06 3.66 5.58
N LEU A 58 0.18 3.15 5.55
CA LEU A 58 1.20 3.42 6.56
C LEU A 58 1.55 4.90 6.63
N GLU A 59 1.72 5.56 5.49
CA GLU A 59 1.97 7.00 5.40
C GLU A 59 0.82 7.80 6.03
N SER A 60 -0.43 7.44 5.73
CA SER A 60 -1.60 8.07 6.34
C SER A 60 -1.64 7.88 7.86
N LEU A 61 -1.29 6.70 8.36
CA LEU A 61 -1.22 6.43 9.80
C LEU A 61 -0.09 7.23 10.48
N ILE A 62 1.10 7.24 9.89
CA ILE A 62 2.26 8.02 10.39
C ILE A 62 1.92 9.51 10.43
N ARG A 63 1.31 10.03 9.36
CA ARG A 63 0.89 11.43 9.27
C ARG A 63 -0.16 11.78 10.33
N LEU A 64 -1.04 10.85 10.71
CA LEU A 64 -2.02 11.08 11.79
C LEU A 64 -1.33 11.20 13.15
N LEU A 65 -0.29 10.39 13.39
CA LEU A 65 0.48 10.43 14.63
C LEU A 65 1.22 11.76 14.79
N ILE A 66 1.73 12.34 13.69
CA ILE A 66 2.42 13.63 13.67
C ILE A 66 1.41 14.79 13.72
N TRP A 67 0.39 14.79 12.87
CA TRP A 67 -0.63 15.85 12.74
C TRP A 67 -1.98 15.39 13.27
N LYS A 68 -2.05 15.14 14.57
CA LYS A 68 -3.23 14.61 15.29
C LYS A 68 -4.51 15.44 15.14
N ASN A 69 -4.43 16.70 14.71
CA ASN A 69 -5.58 17.59 14.55
C ASN A 69 -6.16 17.62 13.12
N SER A 70 -5.63 16.82 12.19
CA SER A 70 -6.18 16.77 10.83
C SER A 70 -7.52 16.02 10.77
N GLU A 71 -8.62 16.76 10.71
CA GLU A 71 -9.99 16.26 10.50
C GLU A 71 -10.09 15.35 9.26
N GLN A 72 -9.43 15.74 8.16
CA GLN A 72 -9.45 14.98 6.90
C GLN A 72 -8.81 13.60 7.06
N LEU A 73 -7.68 13.54 7.76
CA LEU A 73 -6.94 12.30 7.97
C LEU A 73 -7.70 11.36 8.92
N LYS A 74 -8.32 11.91 9.97
CA LYS A 74 -9.23 11.17 10.86
C LYS A 74 -10.40 10.57 10.08
N LYS A 75 -11.02 11.35 9.19
CA LYS A 75 -12.13 10.87 8.35
C LYS A 75 -11.70 9.73 7.43
N ARG A 76 -10.52 9.83 6.82
CA ARG A 76 -9.94 8.77 5.98
C ARG A 76 -9.72 7.48 6.77
N ILE A 77 -9.04 7.55 7.91
CA ILE A 77 -8.67 6.39 8.73
C ILE A 77 -9.89 5.76 9.44
N ARG A 78 -10.94 6.53 9.74
CA ARG A 78 -12.18 5.98 10.30
C ARG A 78 -13.00 5.18 9.27
N GLY A 79 -12.72 5.31 7.97
CA GLY A 79 -13.46 4.62 6.91
C GLY A 79 -13.20 3.12 6.89
N TYR A 80 -14.25 2.31 6.82
CA TYR A 80 -14.14 0.85 6.68
C TYR A 80 -13.37 0.43 5.42
N PHE A 81 -13.57 1.13 4.31
CA PHE A 81 -12.85 0.85 3.05
C PHE A 81 -11.33 1.03 3.19
N PHE A 82 -10.87 2.00 3.99
CA PHE A 82 -9.44 2.20 4.22
C PHE A 82 -8.82 0.96 4.85
N TRP A 83 -9.42 0.46 5.93
CA TRP A 83 -8.95 -0.74 6.62
C TRP A 83 -9.10 -1.99 5.77
N ALA A 84 -10.22 -2.14 5.05
CA ALA A 84 -10.42 -3.28 4.16
C ALA A 84 -9.30 -3.36 3.11
N VAL A 85 -9.03 -2.27 2.39
CA VAL A 85 -7.95 -2.22 1.39
C VAL A 85 -6.58 -2.45 2.03
N PHE A 86 -6.32 -1.86 3.19
CA PHE A 86 -5.05 -2.01 3.91
C PHE A 86 -4.79 -3.47 4.34
N PHE A 87 -5.77 -4.12 4.96
CA PHE A 87 -5.64 -5.51 5.39
C PHE A 87 -5.60 -6.49 4.21
N ILE A 88 -6.41 -6.28 3.17
CA ILE A 88 -6.34 -7.08 1.94
C ILE A 88 -4.94 -6.99 1.33
N SER A 89 -4.36 -5.79 1.28
CA SER A 89 -3.01 -5.58 0.78
C SER A 89 -1.96 -6.39 1.56
N ILE A 90 -2.07 -6.44 2.90
CA ILE A 90 -1.19 -7.25 3.74
C ILE A 90 -1.38 -8.75 3.45
N ILE A 91 -2.63 -9.21 3.39
CA ILE A 91 -2.95 -10.63 3.14
C ILE A 91 -2.38 -11.08 1.79
N ILE A 92 -2.58 -10.28 0.74
CA ILE A 92 -2.06 -10.57 -0.60
C ILE A 92 -0.54 -10.73 -0.58
N LEU A 93 0.18 -9.88 0.17
CA LEU A 93 1.65 -9.97 0.23
C LEU A 93 2.16 -11.19 1.00
N ILE A 94 1.38 -11.70 1.97
CA ILE A 94 1.75 -12.85 2.80
C ILE A 94 1.46 -14.18 2.08
N ILE A 95 0.39 -14.25 1.28
CA ILE A 95 -0.04 -15.49 0.60
C ILE A 95 1.10 -16.16 -0.19
N PRO A 96 1.90 -15.47 -1.00
CA PRO A 96 2.99 -16.10 -1.74
C PRO A 96 4.06 -16.73 -0.85
N ILE A 97 4.34 -16.12 0.31
CA ILE A 97 5.29 -16.66 1.28
C ILE A 97 4.77 -17.97 1.88
N LEU A 98 3.47 -18.04 2.16
CA LEU A 98 2.85 -19.26 2.72
C LEU A 98 2.72 -20.38 1.68
N LYS A 99 2.55 -20.03 0.40
CA LYS A 99 2.37 -21.01 -0.68
C LYS A 99 3.67 -21.42 -1.40
N GLY A 100 4.73 -20.61 -1.30
CA GLY A 100 5.96 -20.82 -2.06
C GLY A 100 5.90 -20.29 -3.50
N GLU A 101 4.77 -19.74 -3.94
CA GLU A 101 4.56 -19.24 -5.30
C GLU A 101 3.56 -18.09 -5.32
N ILE A 102 3.55 -17.28 -6.38
CA ILE A 102 2.56 -16.22 -6.59
C ILE A 102 1.31 -16.84 -7.24
N PRO A 103 0.19 -17.00 -6.53
CA PRO A 103 -0.93 -17.84 -6.98
C PRO A 103 -1.98 -17.11 -7.83
N TYR A 104 -1.69 -15.87 -8.26
CA TYR A 104 -2.61 -14.96 -8.93
C TYR A 104 -1.99 -14.33 -10.18
#